data_AF-A0A150QPE2-F1
#
_entry.id   AF-A0A150QPE2-F1
#
_cell.length_a   1.000
_cell.length_b   1.000
_cell.length_c   1.000
_cell.angle_alpha   90.00
_cell.angle_beta   90.00
_cell.angle_gamma   90.00
#
_symmetry.space_group_name_H-M   'P 1'
#
loop_
_entity.id
_entity.type
_entity.pdbx_description
1 polymer ?
#
loop_
_entity_poly.entity_id
_entity_poly.type
_entity_poly.pdbx_seq_one_letter_code
_entity_poly.pdbx_strand_id
1 'polypeptide(L)'
;MAVAESLQRAGVGKIMLRHVCKLALQMADDLGCVGVLVDAKPQAVAFYCKFGFVNLDWGEGAKASDDLSVMFLRIKDIERVVGGLPGAIE
;
A
#
# COMPACT_ATOMS: atom_id res chain seq x y z
N MET A 1 -0.73 5.15 6.99
CA MET A 1 0.67 5.60 7.18
C MET A 1 0.73 7.12 7.13
N ALA A 2 1.72 7.74 7.80
CA ALA A 2 1.93 9.18 7.80
C ALA A 2 3.43 9.49 7.80
N VAL A 3 3.80 10.64 7.24
CA VAL A 3 5.17 11.16 7.22
C VAL A 3 5.10 12.62 7.67
N ALA A 4 6.00 13.02 8.57
CA ALA A 4 6.13 14.41 9.01
C ALA A 4 6.28 15.34 7.80
N GLU A 5 5.64 16.51 7.82
CA GLU A 5 5.62 17.44 6.68
C GLU A 5 7.01 17.81 6.18
N SER A 6 7.97 18.01 7.10
CA SER A 6 9.38 18.30 6.79
C SER A 6 10.12 17.17 6.04
N LEU A 7 9.57 15.96 6.02
CA LEU A 7 10.15 14.77 5.40
C LEU A 7 9.28 14.21 4.26
N GLN A 8 8.17 14.87 3.94
CA GLN A 8 7.37 14.48 2.79
C GLN A 8 8.15 14.65 1.49
N ARG A 9 7.80 13.87 0.47
CA ARG A 9 8.46 13.86 -0.86
C ARG A 9 9.94 13.43 -0.86
N ALA A 10 10.55 13.17 0.29
CA ALA A 10 11.89 12.60 0.42
C ALA A 10 11.94 11.05 0.30
N GLY A 11 10.85 10.42 -0.16
CA GLY A 11 10.79 8.96 -0.33
C GLY A 11 10.50 8.14 0.94
N VAL A 12 10.35 8.77 2.10
CA VAL A 12 10.08 8.07 3.38
C VAL A 12 8.85 7.17 3.30
N GLY A 13 7.74 7.64 2.70
CA GLY A 13 6.54 6.83 2.53
C GLY A 13 6.77 5.54 1.71
N LYS A 14 7.66 5.59 0.71
CA LYS A 14 8.04 4.41 -0.08
C LYS A 14 8.85 3.42 0.75
N ILE A 15 9.75 3.91 1.61
CA ILE A 15 10.53 3.07 2.52
C ILE A 15 9.61 2.38 3.53
N MET A 16 8.67 3.13 4.12
CA MET A 16 7.68 2.57 5.04
C MET A 16 6.81 1.50 4.36
N LEU A 17 6.29 1.78 3.16
CA LEU A 17 5.48 0.81 2.43
C LEU A 17 6.28 -0.46 2.10
N ARG A 18 7.55 -0.31 1.68
CA ARG A 18 8.44 -1.47 1.45
C ARG A 18 8.62 -2.31 2.70
N HIS A 19 8.74 -1.69 3.87
CA HIS A 19 8.83 -2.41 5.14
C HIS A 19 7.53 -3.17 5.46
N VAL A 20 6.37 -2.51 5.33
CA VAL A 20 5.05 -3.15 5.50
C VAL A 20 4.89 -4.35 4.54
N CYS A 21 5.32 -4.21 3.30
CA CYS A 21 5.31 -5.28 2.31
C CYS A 21 6.18 -6.47 2.71
N LYS A 22 7.38 -6.25 3.25
CA LYS A 22 8.22 -7.33 3.79
C LYS A 22 7.56 -8.03 4.96
N LEU A 23 6.95 -7.27 5.86
CA LEU A 23 6.19 -7.83 6.99
C LEU A 23 5.02 -8.67 6.50
N ALA A 24 4.29 -8.21 5.49
CA ALA A 24 3.15 -8.94 4.91
C ALA A 24 3.58 -10.26 4.25
N LEU A 25 4.75 -10.32 3.61
CA LEU A 25 5.31 -11.58 3.08
C LEU A 25 5.59 -12.57 4.22
N GLN A 26 6.26 -12.12 5.29
CA GLN A 26 6.50 -12.95 6.46
C GLN A 26 5.19 -13.48 7.07
N MET A 27 4.18 -12.61 7.21
CA MET A 27 2.87 -13.01 7.71
C MET A 27 2.12 -13.95 6.75
N ALA A 28 2.39 -13.89 5.44
CA ALA A 28 1.84 -14.83 4.48
C ALA A 28 2.41 -16.23 4.71
N ASP A 29 3.72 -16.34 4.96
CA ASP A 29 4.39 -17.61 5.24
C ASP A 29 3.95 -18.18 6.61
N ASP A 30 3.84 -17.33 7.62
CA ASP A 30 3.54 -17.76 8.99
C ASP A 30 2.04 -18.05 9.22
N LEU A 31 1.16 -17.26 8.59
CA LEU A 31 -0.28 -17.21 8.92
C LEU A 31 -1.20 -17.35 7.70
N GLY A 32 -0.67 -17.38 6.48
CA GLY A 32 -1.48 -17.48 5.25
C GLY A 32 -2.20 -16.19 4.85
N CYS A 33 -1.71 -15.02 5.26
CA CYS A 33 -2.25 -13.73 4.78
C CYS A 33 -2.23 -13.63 3.25
N VAL A 34 -3.26 -13.03 2.64
CA VAL A 34 -3.43 -12.99 1.17
C VAL A 34 -3.18 -11.61 0.54
N GLY A 35 -2.99 -10.57 1.36
CA GLY A 35 -2.55 -9.26 0.90
C GLY A 35 -2.57 -8.19 1.98
N VAL A 36 -2.37 -6.94 1.55
CA VAL A 36 -2.41 -5.74 2.39
C VAL A 36 -3.64 -4.92 2.00
N LEU A 37 -4.48 -4.60 2.99
CA LEU A 37 -5.63 -3.72 2.85
C LEU A 37 -5.30 -2.35 3.46
N VAL A 38 -5.71 -1.26 2.82
CA VAL A 38 -5.58 0.10 3.35
C VAL A 38 -6.85 0.90 3.12
N ASP A 39 -7.27 1.66 4.12
CA ASP A 39 -8.19 2.77 3.95
C ASP A 39 -7.40 4.01 3.53
N ALA A 40 -7.43 4.34 2.25
CA ALA A 40 -6.70 5.46 1.68
C ALA A 40 -7.54 6.74 1.71
N LYS A 41 -6.98 7.80 2.32
CA LYS A 41 -7.48 9.17 2.13
C LYS A 41 -7.38 9.58 0.66
N PRO A 42 -8.26 10.46 0.14
CA PRO A 42 -8.27 10.85 -1.27
C PRO A 42 -6.90 11.25 -1.82
N GLN A 43 -6.15 12.06 -1.06
CA GLN A 43 -4.82 12.54 -1.43
C GLN A 43 -3.74 11.43 -1.47
N ALA A 44 -4.00 10.26 -0.90
CA ALA A 44 -3.05 9.14 -0.84
C ALA A 44 -3.36 8.04 -1.88
N VAL A 45 -4.53 8.06 -2.53
CA VAL A 45 -4.93 7.03 -3.50
C VAL A 45 -3.89 6.90 -4.63
N ALA A 46 -3.48 8.02 -5.22
CA ALA A 46 -2.48 8.05 -6.29
C ALA A 46 -1.10 7.52 -5.84
N PHE A 47 -0.76 7.63 -4.56
CA PHE A 47 0.45 7.03 -4.03
C PHE A 47 0.37 5.51 -4.05
N TYR A 48 -0.73 4.92 -3.55
CA TYR A 48 -0.90 3.47 -3.50
C TYR A 48 -1.07 2.83 -4.88
N CYS A 49 -1.77 3.48 -5.81
CA CYS A 49 -1.92 2.99 -7.20
C CYS A 49 -0.56 2.71 -7.87
N LYS A 50 0.47 3.52 -7.59
CA LYS A 50 1.83 3.34 -8.14
C LYS A 50 2.49 2.02 -7.72
N PHE A 51 2.04 1.43 -6.62
CA PHE A 51 2.56 0.18 -6.08
C PHE A 51 1.66 -1.03 -6.42
N GLY A 52 0.63 -0.83 -7.25
CA GLY A 52 -0.26 -1.91 -7.69
C GLY A 52 -1.45 -2.17 -6.78
N PHE A 53 -1.72 -1.29 -5.81
CA PHE A 53 -2.98 -1.36 -5.07
C PHE A 53 -4.16 -1.06 -5.99
N VAL A 54 -5.23 -1.84 -5.85
CA VAL A 54 -6.50 -1.64 -6.55
C VAL A 54 -7.57 -1.15 -5.59
N ASN A 55 -8.45 -0.27 -6.05
CA ASN A 55 -9.62 0.11 -5.28
C ASN A 55 -10.60 -1.07 -5.25
N LEU A 56 -11.09 -1.41 -4.06
CA LEU A 56 -12.14 -2.40 -3.92
C LEU A 56 -13.47 -1.67 -3.94
N ASP A 57 -14.29 -2.00 -4.93
CA ASP A 57 -15.70 -1.65 -4.89
C ASP A 57 -16.38 -2.57 -3.89
N TRP A 58 -16.46 -2.07 -2.66
CA TRP A 58 -17.22 -2.75 -1.62
C TRP A 58 -18.63 -2.20 -1.67
N GLY A 59 -19.63 -3.09 -1.67
CA GLY A 59 -21.02 -2.72 -1.47
C GLY A 59 -21.25 -2.07 -0.10
N GLU A 60 -22.50 -2.01 0.36
CA GLU A 60 -22.82 -1.43 1.66
C GLU A 60 -22.06 -2.16 2.80
N GLY A 61 -21.15 -1.45 3.49
CA GLY A 61 -20.69 -1.85 4.82
C GLY A 61 -19.18 -1.96 5.13
N ALA A 62 -18.24 -1.68 4.22
CA ALA A 62 -16.79 -1.85 4.55
C ALA A 62 -15.90 -0.62 4.42
N LYS A 63 -16.46 0.57 4.21
CA LYS A 63 -15.69 1.80 4.28
C LYS A 63 -15.84 2.41 5.65
N ALA A 64 -14.73 2.76 6.29
CA ALA A 64 -14.74 3.48 7.57
C ALA A 64 -15.35 4.90 7.43
N SER A 65 -15.33 5.46 6.22
CA SER A 65 -15.96 6.73 5.84
C SER A 65 -16.12 6.78 4.32
N ASP A 66 -17.14 7.48 3.84
CA ASP A 66 -17.43 7.64 2.41
C ASP A 66 -16.28 8.31 1.63
N ASP A 67 -15.48 9.14 2.31
CA ASP A 67 -14.34 9.83 1.71
C ASP A 67 -13.10 8.93 1.55
N LEU A 68 -13.13 7.70 2.06
CA LEU A 68 -12.00 6.77 2.01
C LEU A 68 -12.17 5.75 0.88
N SER A 69 -11.06 5.47 0.21
CA SER A 69 -10.96 4.36 -0.74
C SER A 69 -10.34 3.16 -0.05
N VAL A 70 -11.07 2.06 0.04
CA VAL A 70 -10.51 0.77 0.47
C VAL A 70 -9.67 0.25 -0.68
N MET A 71 -8.38 0.05 -0.45
CA MET A 71 -7.47 -0.42 -1.48
C MET A 71 -6.74 -1.68 -1.03
N PHE A 72 -6.47 -2.58 -1.98
CA PHE A 72 -5.88 -3.87 -1.70
C PHE A 72 -4.68 -4.17 -2.61
N LEU A 73 -3.64 -4.77 -2.03
CA LEU A 73 -2.48 -5.31 -2.73
C LEU A 73 -2.33 -6.80 -2.41
N ARG A 74 -2.39 -7.67 -3.41
CA ARG A 74 -2.24 -9.12 -3.24
C ARG A 74 -0.80 -9.47 -2.86
N ILE A 75 -0.60 -10.51 -2.03
CA ILE A 75 0.74 -11.01 -1.68
C ILE A 75 1.60 -11.26 -2.92
N LYS A 76 1.05 -11.91 -3.95
CA LYS A 76 1.80 -12.24 -5.18
C LYS A 76 2.34 -11.01 -5.95
N ASP A 77 1.76 -9.83 -5.71
CA ASP A 77 2.19 -8.58 -6.35
C ASP A 77 3.19 -7.80 -5.48
N ILE A 78 3.43 -8.22 -4.23
CA ILE A 78 4.29 -7.51 -3.26
C ILE A 78 5.76 -7.53 -3.66
N GLU A 79 6.24 -8.59 -4.30
CA GLU A 79 7.66 -8.70 -4.70
C GLU A 79 8.10 -7.52 -5.58
N ARG A 80 7.20 -6.96 -6.40
CA ARG A 80 7.47 -5.75 -7.19
C ARG A 80 7.72 -4.51 -6.33
N VAL A 81 7.05 -4.42 -5.18
CA VAL A 81 7.24 -3.33 -4.21
C VAL A 81 8.54 -3.52 -3.43
N VAL A 82 8.87 -4.77 -3.10
CA VAL A 82 10.09 -5.13 -2.34
C VAL A 82 11.35 -5.10 -3.20
N GLY A 83 11.30 -5.52 -4.46
CA GLY A 83 12.44 -5.55 -5.38
C GLY A 83 12.85 -4.16 -5.89
N GLY A 84 11.99 -3.15 -5.71
CA GLY A 84 12.14 -1.85 -6.34
C GLY A 84 11.58 -1.87 -7.76
N LEU A 85 10.88 -0.81 -8.14
CA LEU A 85 10.41 -0.63 -9.51
C LEU A 85 11.62 -0.62 -10.46
N PRO A 86 11.65 -1.46 -11.51
CA PRO A 86 12.56 -1.23 -12.63
C PRO A 86 12.26 0.18 -13.18
N GLY A 87 13.24 1.09 -13.14
CA GLY A 87 13.13 2.41 -13.75
C GLY A 87 12.89 3.62 -12.82
N ALA A 88 13.26 3.56 -11.53
CA ALA A 88 13.32 4.78 -10.69
C ALA A 88 14.77 5.28 -10.54
N ILE A 89 15.40 5.60 -11.66
CA ILE A 89 16.46 6.61 -11.76
C ILE A 89 15.91 7.63 -12.76
N GLU A 90 16.02 8.91 -12.38
CA GLU A 90 15.48 10.14 -12.99
C GLU A 90 14.16 10.66 -12.37
#